data_AF-A0A7J4SWP7-F1
#
_entry.id   AF-A0A7J4SWP7-F1
#
_cell.length_a   1.000
_cell.length_b   1.000
_cell.length_c   1.000
_cell.angle_alpha   90.00
_cell.angle_beta   90.00
_cell.angle_gamma   90.00
#
_symmetry.space_group_name_H-M   'P 1'
#
loop_
_entity.id
_entity.type
_entity.pdbx_description
1 polymer ?
#
loop_
_entity_poly.entity_id
_entity_poly.type
_entity_poly.pdbx_seq_one_letter_code
_entity_poly.pdbx_strand_id
1 'polypeptide(L)'
;MVSDEEQPSPSEFASIVNDILDPNVSAGPKKKFKPRGLFLGERRDSGAPIDIPSQVLARHAAMLGSTGSGKTVMAKALIEEAALAGIPSLIIDPQGDLARLALGIDESELIEKDGDVDRKRKLLENSEIRIWTPLRSKGLPLCIDPFRAPPADLDPEEAITAWDMVAAGFTSLAGYDVEKAQGKVVKPFLYEILVEGTRCGLDVGDFQSLARVVREPHQEFTRFLYPQCFIEDDEGEKPDVPGWDEVMFEHRLTDFEERLPKTTRNDLARRLAAFSSGVNQLLFSNGVPIDIDSFVEPAIPGKIPLNIVYLNTIQ
;
A
#
# COMPACT_ATOMS: atom_id res chain seq x y z
N MET A 1 27.96 -46.67 29.36
CA MET A 1 26.54 -46.99 29.63
C MET A 1 25.87 -46.97 28.28
N VAL A 2 25.51 -48.15 27.78
CA VAL A 2 24.82 -48.33 26.50
C VAL A 2 23.36 -48.00 26.76
N SER A 3 22.81 -47.04 26.00
CA SER A 3 21.40 -46.64 26.09
C SER A 3 20.54 -47.67 25.39
N ASP A 4 19.51 -48.15 26.10
CA ASP A 4 18.51 -49.11 25.63
C ASP A 4 17.84 -48.62 24.33
N GLU A 5 18.06 -49.34 23.24
CA GLU A 5 17.18 -49.27 22.07
C GLU A 5 15.89 -50.03 22.39
N GLU A 6 14.77 -49.30 22.41
CA GLU A 6 13.43 -49.85 22.60
C GLU A 6 13.15 -50.87 21.48
N GLN A 7 13.03 -52.14 21.84
CA GLN A 7 12.68 -53.18 20.87
C GLN A 7 11.22 -52.99 20.43
N PRO A 8 10.94 -53.04 19.11
CA PRO A 8 9.59 -52.93 18.58
C PRO A 8 8.68 -53.99 19.20
N SER A 9 7.46 -53.58 19.52
CA SER A 9 6.47 -54.45 20.15
C SER A 9 6.11 -55.62 19.22
N PRO A 10 5.66 -56.78 19.77
CA PRO A 10 5.29 -57.94 18.96
C PRO A 10 4.24 -57.65 17.88
N SER A 11 3.37 -56.65 18.08
CA SER A 11 2.39 -56.23 17.07
C SER A 11 2.99 -55.39 15.95
N GLU A 12 4.00 -54.57 16.24
CA GLU A 12 4.74 -53.80 15.22
C GLU A 12 5.62 -54.73 14.38
N PHE A 13 6.23 -55.74 15.00
CA PHE A 13 6.96 -56.76 14.26
C PHE A 13 6.01 -57.56 13.34
N ALA A 14 4.82 -57.90 13.83
CA ALA A 14 3.82 -58.60 13.02
C ALA A 14 3.30 -57.74 11.85
N SER A 15 3.13 -56.42 12.02
CA SER A 15 2.72 -55.54 10.92
C SER A 15 3.82 -55.39 9.87
N ILE A 16 5.09 -55.26 10.28
CA ILE A 16 6.23 -55.17 9.38
C ILE A 16 6.39 -56.48 8.57
N VAL A 17 6.21 -57.63 9.21
CA VAL A 17 6.29 -58.94 8.51
C VAL A 17 5.13 -59.11 7.53
N ASN A 18 3.92 -58.65 7.87
CA ASN A 18 2.77 -58.70 6.97
C ASN A 18 2.93 -57.74 5.77
N ASP A 19 3.49 -56.55 5.97
CA ASP A 19 3.76 -55.57 4.89
C ASP A 19 4.84 -56.05 3.91
N ILE A 20 5.78 -56.90 4.35
CA ILE A 20 6.84 -57.46 3.50
C ILE A 20 6.33 -58.64 2.64
N LEU A 21 5.32 -59.37 3.09
CA LEU A 21 4.90 -60.64 2.50
C LEU A 21 3.70 -60.54 1.55
N ASP A 22 3.00 -59.40 1.50
CA ASP A 22 1.80 -59.25 0.68
C ASP A 22 2.00 -58.22 -0.46
N PRO A 23 2.09 -58.64 -1.74
CA PRO A 23 2.30 -57.74 -2.87
C PRO A 23 1.10 -56.84 -3.21
N ASN A 24 0.00 -56.94 -2.44
CA ASN A 24 -1.24 -56.16 -2.62
C ASN A 24 -1.59 -55.24 -1.43
N VAL A 25 -0.65 -54.93 -0.53
CA VAL A 25 -0.90 -53.88 0.48
C VAL A 25 -1.03 -52.54 -0.21
N SER A 26 -2.27 -52.07 -0.36
CA SER A 26 -2.56 -50.69 -0.70
C SER A 26 -1.90 -49.81 0.36
N ALA A 27 -1.04 -48.90 -0.06
CA ALA A 27 -0.42 -47.94 0.83
C ALA A 27 -1.51 -47.30 1.70
N GLY A 28 -1.47 -47.58 3.01
CA GLY A 28 -2.40 -46.96 3.96
C GLY A 28 -2.41 -45.44 3.79
N PRO A 29 -3.49 -44.75 4.19
CA PRO A 29 -3.64 -43.32 3.94
C PRO A 29 -2.39 -42.57 4.42
N LYS A 30 -1.63 -42.00 3.48
CA LYS A 30 -0.45 -41.19 3.80
C LYS A 30 -0.88 -40.14 4.82
N LYS A 31 -0.28 -40.13 6.01
CA LYS A 31 -0.53 -39.11 7.02
C LYS A 31 -0.27 -37.74 6.37
N LYS A 32 -1.33 -36.99 6.05
CA LYS A 32 -1.23 -35.64 5.50
C LYS A 32 -0.39 -34.78 6.44
N PHE A 33 0.63 -34.13 5.90
CA PHE A 33 1.48 -33.20 6.66
C PHE A 33 0.59 -32.07 7.23
N LYS A 34 0.81 -31.72 8.50
CA LYS A 34 0.10 -30.62 9.17
C LYS A 34 1.07 -29.45 9.37
N PRO A 35 1.00 -28.39 8.55
CA PRO A 35 1.85 -27.23 8.71
C PRO A 35 1.66 -26.55 10.06
N ARG A 36 2.75 -26.05 10.63
CA ARG A 36 2.81 -25.23 11.85
C ARG A 36 3.05 -23.75 11.53
N GLY A 37 3.62 -23.44 10.36
CA GLY A 37 3.82 -22.10 9.85
C GLY A 37 3.26 -21.96 8.44
N LEU A 38 4.10 -21.47 7.52
CA LEU A 38 3.80 -21.30 6.10
C LEU A 38 4.38 -22.49 5.32
N PHE A 39 3.51 -23.32 4.77
CA PHE A 39 3.92 -24.48 3.97
C PHE A 39 4.21 -24.06 2.53
N LEU A 40 5.50 -23.98 2.18
CA LEU A 40 5.97 -23.48 0.90
C LEU A 40 6.29 -24.59 -0.12
N GLY A 41 5.96 -25.83 0.21
CA GLY A 41 6.18 -27.01 -0.64
C GLY A 41 7.17 -27.99 -0.03
N GLU A 42 7.88 -28.74 -0.87
CA GLU A 42 8.77 -29.82 -0.46
C GLU A 42 10.16 -29.64 -1.07
N ARG A 43 11.17 -30.11 -0.34
CA ARG A 43 12.52 -30.19 -0.87
C ARG A 43 12.60 -31.23 -1.97
N ARG A 44 13.18 -30.84 -3.11
CA ARG A 44 13.33 -31.72 -4.28
C ARG A 44 14.18 -32.97 -4.03
N ASP A 45 15.16 -32.89 -3.12
CA ASP A 45 16.13 -33.95 -2.86
C ASP A 45 15.62 -35.03 -1.90
N SER A 46 14.76 -34.65 -0.96
CA SER A 46 14.36 -35.47 0.19
C SER A 46 12.85 -35.64 0.33
N GLY A 47 12.05 -34.86 -0.41
CA GLY A 47 10.60 -34.77 -0.19
C GLY A 47 10.23 -34.15 1.16
N ALA A 48 11.21 -33.63 1.91
CA ALA A 48 10.95 -33.07 3.22
C ALA A 48 10.15 -31.75 3.09
N PRO A 49 9.12 -31.54 3.92
CA PRO A 49 8.30 -30.33 3.85
C PRO A 49 9.12 -29.08 4.19
N ILE A 50 8.88 -28.00 3.45
CA ILE A 50 9.39 -26.66 3.69
C ILE A 50 8.29 -25.89 4.38
N ASP A 51 8.32 -25.90 5.71
CA ASP A 51 7.39 -25.18 6.58
C ASP A 51 8.14 -24.14 7.40
N ILE A 52 7.90 -22.86 7.14
CA ILE A 52 8.65 -21.76 7.74
C ILE A 52 7.81 -20.97 8.75
N PRO A 53 8.40 -20.44 9.83
CA PRO A 53 7.67 -19.57 10.76
C PRO A 53 7.13 -18.32 10.05
N SER A 54 5.89 -17.92 10.33
CA SER A 54 5.29 -16.73 9.73
C SER A 54 6.01 -15.43 10.09
N GLN A 55 6.74 -15.39 11.22
CA GLN A 55 7.58 -14.27 11.64
C GLN A 55 8.70 -13.95 10.64
N VAL A 56 9.02 -14.85 9.70
CA VAL A 56 9.92 -14.53 8.59
C VAL A 56 9.37 -13.39 7.72
N LEU A 57 8.05 -13.23 7.62
CA LEU A 57 7.40 -12.12 6.90
C LEU A 57 7.62 -10.75 7.55
N ALA A 58 8.06 -10.69 8.81
CA ALA A 58 8.52 -9.44 9.43
C ALA A 58 9.89 -8.97 8.87
N ARG A 59 10.49 -9.75 7.96
CA ARG A 59 11.67 -9.38 7.17
C ARG A 59 11.30 -9.33 5.70
N HIS A 60 12.15 -8.68 4.91
CA HIS A 60 11.99 -8.61 3.46
C HIS A 60 12.23 -9.97 2.79
N ALA A 61 11.36 -10.33 1.85
CA ALA A 61 11.51 -11.48 0.97
C ALA A 61 11.56 -11.02 -0.49
N ALA A 62 12.39 -11.68 -1.30
CA ALA A 62 12.50 -11.44 -2.73
C ALA A 62 12.37 -12.75 -3.49
N MET A 63 11.50 -12.76 -4.51
CA MET A 63 11.32 -13.90 -5.42
C MET A 63 11.96 -13.56 -6.78
N LEU A 64 13.10 -14.17 -7.08
CA LEU A 64 13.88 -13.91 -8.29
C LEU A 64 13.85 -15.13 -9.22
N GLY A 65 13.71 -14.90 -10.52
CA GLY A 65 13.66 -15.96 -11.52
C GLY A 65 13.22 -15.46 -12.89
N SER A 66 13.44 -16.25 -13.94
CA SER A 66 13.01 -15.95 -15.30
C SER A 66 11.48 -16.07 -15.48
N THR A 67 10.95 -15.59 -16.60
CA THR A 67 9.54 -15.84 -16.95
C THR A 67 9.27 -17.34 -17.02
N GLY A 68 8.14 -17.78 -16.46
CA GLY A 68 7.79 -19.20 -16.37
C GLY A 68 8.46 -19.98 -15.23
N SER A 69 9.34 -19.36 -14.44
CA SER A 69 10.02 -20.04 -13.32
C SER A 69 9.15 -20.26 -12.07
N GLY A 70 7.85 -19.92 -12.14
CA GLY A 70 6.93 -20.10 -11.02
C GLY A 70 6.87 -18.96 -9.99
N LYS A 71 7.47 -17.79 -10.24
CA LYS A 71 7.41 -16.64 -9.30
C LYS A 71 5.98 -16.29 -8.86
N THR A 72 5.07 -16.17 -9.81
CA THR A 72 3.66 -15.85 -9.54
C THR A 72 2.96 -16.97 -8.77
N VAL A 73 3.31 -18.24 -9.06
CA VAL A 73 2.76 -19.40 -8.33
C VAL A 73 3.24 -19.37 -6.88
N MET A 74 4.53 -19.09 -6.66
CA MET A 74 5.10 -18.93 -5.33
C MET A 74 4.48 -17.76 -4.56
N ALA A 75 4.23 -16.63 -5.22
CA ALA A 75 3.55 -15.49 -4.62
C ALA A 75 2.12 -15.84 -4.17
N LYS A 76 1.38 -16.57 -5.01
CA LYS A 76 0.04 -17.07 -4.66
C LYS A 76 0.10 -18.00 -3.44
N ALA A 77 0.99 -18.99 -3.46
CA ALA A 77 1.17 -19.90 -2.34
C ALA A 77 1.49 -19.12 -1.05
N LEU A 78 2.39 -18.13 -1.10
CA LEU A 78 2.71 -17.31 0.07
C LEU A 78 1.50 -16.53 0.60
N ILE A 79 0.69 -15.94 -0.28
CA ILE A 79 -0.53 -15.22 0.10
C ILE A 79 -1.56 -16.17 0.73
N GLU A 80 -1.74 -17.35 0.16
CA GLU A 80 -2.65 -18.38 0.68
C GLU A 80 -2.21 -18.89 2.07
N GLU A 81 -0.91 -19.15 2.25
CA GLU A 81 -0.34 -19.54 3.54
C GLU A 81 -0.45 -18.41 4.57
N ALA A 82 -0.22 -17.15 4.17
CA ALA A 82 -0.40 -16.00 5.04
C ALA A 82 -1.87 -15.87 5.50
N ALA A 83 -2.83 -16.03 4.59
CA ALA A 83 -4.25 -16.03 4.93
C ALA A 83 -4.61 -17.16 5.92
N LEU A 84 -4.10 -18.38 5.70
CA LEU A 84 -4.30 -19.51 6.60
C LEU A 84 -3.66 -19.31 7.98
N ALA A 85 -2.59 -18.50 8.05
CA ALA A 85 -1.94 -18.07 9.28
C ALA A 85 -2.63 -16.86 9.95
N GLY A 86 -3.72 -16.34 9.38
CA GLY A 86 -4.46 -15.19 9.91
C GLY A 86 -3.84 -13.84 9.60
N ILE A 87 -2.99 -13.75 8.59
CA ILE A 87 -2.25 -12.54 8.23
C ILE A 87 -2.92 -11.87 7.02
N PRO A 88 -3.45 -10.64 7.16
CA PRO A 88 -4.03 -9.91 6.04
C PRO A 88 -2.95 -9.50 5.03
N SER A 89 -3.35 -9.31 3.78
CA SER A 89 -2.44 -8.94 2.70
C SER A 89 -2.94 -7.73 1.92
N LEU A 90 -2.01 -6.82 1.58
CA LEU A 90 -2.18 -5.80 0.55
C LEU A 90 -1.30 -6.17 -0.66
N ILE A 91 -1.93 -6.41 -1.79
CA ILE A 91 -1.31 -6.96 -2.99
C ILE A 91 -1.43 -5.94 -4.11
N ILE A 92 -0.30 -5.49 -4.64
CA ILE A 92 -0.26 -4.63 -5.82
C ILE A 92 -0.12 -5.51 -7.05
N ASP A 93 -1.18 -5.59 -7.87
CA ASP A 93 -1.27 -6.50 -9.01
C ASP A 93 -1.34 -5.73 -10.35
N PRO A 94 -0.18 -5.40 -10.93
CA PRO A 94 -0.14 -4.70 -12.23
C PRO A 94 -0.52 -5.58 -13.41
N GLN A 95 -0.35 -6.90 -13.31
CA GLN A 95 -0.59 -7.83 -14.42
C GLN A 95 -1.96 -8.50 -14.35
N GLY A 96 -2.59 -8.51 -13.19
CA GLY A 96 -3.90 -9.11 -12.98
C GLY A 96 -3.86 -10.61 -12.69
N ASP A 97 -2.68 -11.19 -12.49
CA ASP A 97 -2.52 -12.61 -12.27
C ASP A 97 -2.92 -13.03 -10.85
N LEU A 98 -2.77 -12.13 -9.88
CA LEU A 98 -3.06 -12.37 -8.45
C LEU A 98 -4.53 -12.14 -8.15
N ALA A 99 -5.22 -11.26 -8.88
CA ALA A 99 -6.68 -11.10 -8.81
C ALA A 99 -7.44 -12.42 -9.05
N ARG A 100 -6.84 -13.38 -9.75
CA ARG A 100 -7.39 -14.73 -9.94
C ARG A 100 -7.55 -15.52 -8.64
N LEU A 101 -6.91 -15.14 -7.54
CA LEU A 101 -7.16 -15.71 -6.22
C LEU A 101 -8.65 -15.60 -5.83
N ALA A 102 -9.36 -14.58 -6.32
CA ALA A 102 -10.80 -14.42 -6.11
C ALA A 102 -11.67 -15.51 -6.74
N LEU A 103 -11.16 -16.22 -7.75
CA LEU A 103 -11.94 -17.24 -8.48
C LEU A 103 -11.87 -18.62 -7.80
N GLY A 104 -10.92 -18.82 -6.88
CA GLY A 104 -10.63 -20.14 -6.31
C GLY A 104 -10.14 -21.15 -7.35
N ILE A 105 -9.99 -22.40 -6.92
CA ILE A 105 -9.63 -23.55 -7.77
C ILE A 105 -10.80 -24.53 -7.75
N ASP A 106 -11.12 -25.18 -8.88
CA ASP A 106 -12.15 -26.23 -8.92
C ASP A 106 -11.78 -27.41 -8.01
N GLU A 107 -12.75 -28.00 -7.31
CA GLU A 107 -12.46 -29.10 -6.37
C GLU A 107 -12.02 -30.37 -7.09
N SER A 108 -12.61 -30.66 -8.25
CA SER A 108 -12.28 -31.84 -9.06
C SER A 108 -10.86 -31.73 -9.58
N GLU A 109 -10.48 -30.56 -10.13
CA GLU A 109 -9.11 -30.30 -10.57
C GLU A 109 -8.08 -30.40 -9.43
N LEU A 110 -8.48 -29.99 -8.22
CA LEU A 110 -7.61 -30.09 -7.04
C LEU A 110 -7.40 -31.55 -6.64
N ILE A 111 -8.46 -32.35 -6.63
CA ILE A 111 -8.40 -33.80 -6.31
C ILE A 111 -7.55 -34.54 -7.34
N GLU A 112 -7.72 -34.25 -8.63
CA GLU A 112 -6.92 -34.85 -9.72
C GLU A 112 -5.41 -34.60 -9.55
N LYS A 113 -5.03 -33.51 -8.89
CA LYS A 113 -3.64 -33.11 -8.63
C LYS A 113 -3.15 -33.46 -7.22
N ASP A 114 -3.84 -34.34 -6.50
CA ASP A 114 -3.52 -34.73 -5.12
C ASP A 114 -3.46 -33.53 -4.15
N GLY A 115 -4.31 -32.52 -4.40
CA GLY A 115 -4.39 -31.30 -3.61
C GLY A 115 -5.25 -31.45 -2.35
N ASP A 116 -5.03 -30.56 -1.38
CA ASP A 116 -5.71 -30.64 -0.08
C ASP A 116 -7.03 -29.85 -0.04
N VAL A 117 -8.13 -30.57 -0.29
CA VAL A 117 -9.51 -30.01 -0.31
C VAL A 117 -9.89 -29.36 1.02
N ASP A 118 -9.47 -29.92 2.16
CA ASP A 118 -9.80 -29.35 3.47
C ASP A 118 -9.10 -28.01 3.70
N ARG A 119 -7.85 -27.88 3.22
CA ARG A 119 -7.13 -26.59 3.24
C ARG A 119 -7.76 -25.57 2.32
N LYS A 120 -8.15 -25.98 1.10
CA LYS A 120 -8.89 -25.10 0.17
C LYS A 120 -10.17 -24.57 0.84
N ARG A 121 -10.97 -25.45 1.44
CA ARG A 121 -12.21 -25.06 2.13
C ARG A 121 -11.92 -24.06 3.24
N LYS A 122 -10.94 -24.35 4.10
CA LYS A 122 -10.52 -23.45 5.17
C LYS A 122 -10.03 -22.09 4.65
N LEU A 123 -9.27 -22.06 3.56
CA LEU A 123 -8.81 -20.81 2.95
C LEU A 123 -9.98 -19.96 2.48
N LEU A 124 -10.93 -20.53 1.75
CA LEU A 124 -12.12 -19.82 1.24
C LEU A 124 -13.06 -19.39 2.39
N GLU A 125 -13.21 -20.23 3.40
CA GLU A 125 -14.03 -19.93 4.58
C GLU A 125 -13.41 -18.83 5.45
N ASN A 126 -12.08 -18.71 5.51
CA ASN A 126 -11.43 -17.71 6.35
C ASN A 126 -11.11 -16.42 5.58
N SER A 127 -10.95 -16.46 4.26
CA SER A 127 -10.51 -15.28 3.50
C SER A 127 -11.68 -14.37 3.12
N GLU A 128 -11.40 -13.06 3.09
CA GLU A 128 -12.25 -12.02 2.51
C GLU A 128 -11.47 -11.33 1.40
N ILE A 129 -11.77 -11.66 0.14
CA ILE A 129 -11.03 -11.12 -1.00
C ILE A 129 -11.67 -9.81 -1.46
N ARG A 130 -10.89 -8.73 -1.49
CA ARG A 130 -11.31 -7.38 -1.88
C ARG A 130 -10.53 -6.96 -3.11
N ILE A 131 -11.22 -6.71 -4.22
CA ILE A 131 -10.60 -6.22 -5.46
C ILE A 131 -10.80 -4.71 -5.55
N TRP A 132 -9.71 -3.97 -5.39
CA TRP A 132 -9.64 -2.52 -5.49
C TRP A 132 -9.23 -2.12 -6.91
N THR A 133 -10.03 -1.27 -7.56
CA THR A 133 -9.78 -0.80 -8.93
C THR A 133 -9.69 0.72 -8.96
N PRO A 134 -8.47 1.30 -8.96
CA PRO A 134 -8.32 2.73 -9.21
C PRO A 134 -8.91 3.10 -10.58
N LEU A 135 -9.46 4.32 -10.68
CA LEU A 135 -10.03 4.89 -11.93
C LEU A 135 -11.24 4.17 -12.53
N ARG A 136 -11.77 3.13 -11.89
CA ARG A 136 -12.90 2.33 -12.39
C ARG A 136 -13.80 1.89 -11.24
N SER A 137 -15.06 1.63 -11.57
CA SER A 137 -16.09 1.17 -10.63
C SER A 137 -16.44 -0.31 -10.75
N LYS A 138 -15.65 -1.09 -11.52
CA LYS A 138 -15.89 -2.54 -11.69
C LYS A 138 -15.56 -3.34 -10.43
N GLY A 139 -14.59 -2.88 -9.64
CA GLY A 139 -14.32 -3.36 -8.29
C GLY A 139 -14.62 -2.27 -7.26
N LEU A 140 -14.02 -2.39 -6.09
CA LEU A 140 -14.07 -1.35 -5.06
C LEU A 140 -13.25 -0.13 -5.54
N PRO A 141 -13.85 1.06 -5.69
CA PRO A 141 -13.13 2.23 -6.16
C PRO A 141 -12.13 2.68 -5.08
N LEU A 142 -10.89 2.92 -5.50
CA LEU A 142 -9.79 3.33 -4.65
C LEU A 142 -9.15 4.60 -5.21
N CYS A 143 -8.91 5.59 -4.35
CA CYS A 143 -8.13 6.76 -4.70
C CYS A 143 -6.92 6.94 -3.78
N ILE A 144 -5.93 7.67 -4.27
CA ILE A 144 -4.77 8.09 -3.48
C ILE A 144 -4.99 9.56 -3.18
N ASP A 145 -5.39 9.92 -1.98
CA ASP A 145 -5.52 11.33 -1.60
C ASP A 145 -4.17 11.83 -1.04
N PRO A 146 -3.43 12.70 -1.77
CA PRO A 146 -2.13 13.18 -1.33
C PRO A 146 -2.23 14.38 -0.38
N PHE A 147 -3.44 14.89 -0.11
CA PHE A 147 -3.67 16.07 0.71
C PHE A 147 -4.03 15.76 2.17
N ARG A 148 -3.96 14.49 2.58
CA ARG A 148 -4.10 14.12 3.98
C ARG A 148 -2.94 14.69 4.79
N ALA A 149 -3.25 15.69 5.63
CA ALA A 149 -2.30 16.23 6.59
C ALA A 149 -1.86 15.12 7.57
N PRO A 150 -0.58 15.08 7.96
CA PRO A 150 -0.12 14.20 9.02
C PRO A 150 -0.91 14.43 10.33
N PRO A 151 -1.14 13.39 11.14
CA PRO A 151 -1.80 13.53 12.43
C PRO A 151 -1.14 14.58 13.33
N ALA A 152 -1.95 15.35 14.06
CA ALA A 152 -1.47 16.45 14.90
C ALA A 152 -0.75 15.99 16.18
N ASP A 153 -0.87 14.72 16.53
CA ASP A 153 -0.29 14.06 17.71
C ASP A 153 1.06 13.38 17.44
N LEU A 154 1.56 13.44 16.20
CA LEU A 154 2.92 12.99 15.88
C LEU A 154 3.96 13.81 16.66
N ASP A 155 5.08 13.16 16.97
CA ASP A 155 6.23 13.91 17.49
C ASP A 155 6.80 14.85 16.39
N PRO A 156 7.56 15.90 16.77
CA PRO A 156 8.06 16.86 15.80
C PRO A 156 8.93 16.27 14.68
N GLU A 157 9.71 15.22 14.95
CA GLU A 157 10.58 14.59 13.94
C GLU A 157 9.77 13.74 12.96
N GLU A 158 8.78 13.01 13.46
CA GLU A 158 7.81 12.28 12.64
C GLU A 158 6.99 13.21 11.77
N ALA A 159 6.51 14.33 12.31
CA ALA A 159 5.76 15.34 11.56
C ALA A 159 6.60 15.94 10.43
N ILE A 160 7.88 16.28 10.70
CA ILE A 160 8.81 16.78 9.67
C ILE A 160 8.99 15.74 8.57
N THR A 161 9.20 14.48 8.94
CA THR A 161 9.40 13.39 7.98
C THR A 161 8.16 13.16 7.12
N ALA A 162 6.97 13.17 7.73
CA ALA A 162 5.71 13.01 7.03
C ALA A 162 5.48 14.13 6.01
N TRP A 163 5.69 15.40 6.40
CA TRP A 163 5.57 16.53 5.48
C TRP A 163 6.63 16.50 4.36
N ASP A 164 7.87 16.07 4.64
CA ASP A 164 8.89 15.91 3.58
C ASP A 164 8.48 14.85 2.57
N MET A 165 7.88 13.74 3.02
CA MET A 165 7.34 12.71 2.13
C MET A 165 6.20 13.23 1.25
N VAL A 166 5.27 14.02 1.82
CA VAL A 166 4.18 14.65 1.06
C VAL A 166 4.74 15.62 0.01
N ALA A 167 5.69 16.47 0.39
CA ALA A 167 6.35 17.41 -0.53
C ALA A 167 7.13 16.68 -1.64
N ALA A 168 7.82 15.59 -1.33
CA ALA A 168 8.51 14.75 -2.30
C ALA A 168 7.52 14.09 -3.29
N GLY A 169 6.35 13.68 -2.79
CA GLY A 169 5.25 13.15 -3.60
C GLY A 169 4.76 14.17 -4.62
N PHE A 170 4.41 15.39 -4.20
CA PHE A 170 3.99 16.45 -5.12
C PHE A 170 5.09 16.88 -6.09
N THR A 171 6.35 16.91 -5.65
CA THR A 171 7.51 17.20 -6.51
C THR A 171 7.61 16.17 -7.64
N SER A 172 7.47 14.88 -7.30
CA SER A 172 7.51 13.77 -8.25
C SER A 172 6.30 13.75 -9.18
N LEU A 173 5.09 14.03 -8.65
CA LEU A 173 3.87 14.17 -9.45
C LEU A 173 3.98 15.29 -10.48
N ALA A 174 4.58 16.42 -10.11
CA ALA A 174 4.88 17.51 -11.03
C ALA A 174 6.01 17.18 -12.03
N GLY A 175 6.57 15.96 -12.00
CA GLY A 175 7.59 15.51 -12.93
C GLY A 175 8.98 16.06 -12.64
N TYR A 176 9.24 16.52 -11.42
CA TYR A 176 10.58 16.85 -10.95
C TYR A 176 11.18 15.68 -10.19
N ASP A 177 12.40 15.33 -10.54
CA ASP A 177 13.18 14.31 -9.85
C ASP A 177 13.83 14.93 -8.61
N VAL A 178 13.45 14.45 -7.42
CA VAL A 178 13.90 14.96 -6.11
C VAL A 178 15.43 14.87 -5.93
N GLU A 179 16.11 14.00 -6.68
CA GLU A 179 17.56 13.85 -6.62
C GLU A 179 18.31 14.84 -7.53
N LYS A 180 17.61 15.47 -8.48
CA LYS A 180 18.18 16.43 -9.43
C LYS A 180 18.08 17.87 -8.92
N ALA A 181 18.90 18.74 -9.51
CA ALA A 181 19.03 20.15 -9.10
C ALA A 181 17.68 20.88 -8.98
N GLN A 182 16.77 20.72 -9.95
CA GLN A 182 15.45 21.35 -9.87
C GLN A 182 14.58 20.76 -8.76
N GLY A 183 14.54 19.43 -8.58
CA GLY A 183 13.76 18.80 -7.52
C GLY A 183 14.26 19.14 -6.12
N LYS A 184 15.58 19.32 -5.95
CA LYS A 184 16.20 19.76 -4.68
C LYS A 184 15.79 21.18 -4.26
N VAL A 185 15.29 22.00 -5.18
CA VAL A 185 14.77 23.35 -4.88
C VAL A 185 13.24 23.35 -4.80
N VAL A 186 12.57 22.61 -5.68
CA VAL A 186 11.10 22.49 -5.70
C VAL A 186 10.57 21.78 -4.45
N LYS A 187 11.22 20.71 -3.97
CA LYS A 187 10.74 19.97 -2.80
C LYS A 187 10.70 20.83 -1.53
N PRO A 188 11.79 21.51 -1.11
CA PRO A 188 11.73 22.40 0.04
C PRO A 188 10.72 23.54 -0.13
N PHE A 189 10.57 24.08 -1.34
CA PHE A 189 9.56 25.12 -1.60
C PHE A 189 8.12 24.59 -1.34
N LEU A 190 7.78 23.41 -1.85
CA LEU A 190 6.47 22.80 -1.61
C LEU A 190 6.27 22.44 -0.14
N TYR A 191 7.32 21.98 0.54
CA TYR A 191 7.29 21.71 1.97
C TYR A 191 6.84 22.94 2.77
N GLU A 192 7.46 24.11 2.54
CA GLU A 192 7.09 25.33 3.27
C GLU A 192 5.65 25.76 2.98
N ILE A 193 5.22 25.68 1.71
CA ILE A 193 3.83 26.02 1.32
C ILE A 193 2.82 25.13 2.05
N LEU A 194 3.09 23.82 2.11
CA LEU A 194 2.20 22.86 2.77
C LEU A 194 2.18 23.06 4.29
N VAL A 195 3.35 23.20 4.91
CA VAL A 195 3.48 23.34 6.37
C VAL A 195 2.93 24.69 6.84
N GLU A 196 3.37 25.79 6.25
CA GLU A 196 2.92 27.13 6.63
C GLU A 196 1.45 27.36 6.23
N GLY A 197 1.01 26.82 5.08
CA GLY A 197 -0.39 26.86 4.66
C GLY A 197 -1.29 26.14 5.67
N THR A 198 -0.94 24.92 6.06
CA THR A 198 -1.68 24.16 7.09
C THR A 198 -1.66 24.87 8.44
N ARG A 199 -0.51 25.42 8.85
CA ARG A 199 -0.37 26.16 10.12
C ARG A 199 -1.26 27.40 10.18
N CYS A 200 -1.37 28.13 9.09
CA CYS A 200 -2.21 29.33 8.99
C CYS A 200 -3.69 28.98 8.73
N GLY A 201 -3.99 27.75 8.29
CA GLY A 201 -5.33 27.36 7.84
C GLY A 201 -5.66 27.80 6.42
N LEU A 202 -4.65 28.19 5.63
CA LEU A 202 -4.80 28.48 4.21
C LEU A 202 -5.12 27.18 3.46
N ASP A 203 -6.17 27.21 2.64
CA ASP A 203 -6.57 26.05 1.87
C ASP A 203 -5.53 25.67 0.80
N VAL A 204 -4.92 24.50 1.00
CA VAL A 204 -4.05 23.79 0.07
C VAL A 204 -4.50 22.34 -0.11
N GLY A 205 -5.78 22.05 0.17
CA GLY A 205 -6.35 20.69 0.26
C GLY A 205 -6.69 20.03 -1.08
N ASP A 206 -6.46 20.72 -2.20
CA ASP A 206 -6.61 20.15 -3.53
C ASP A 206 -5.59 20.73 -4.52
N PHE A 207 -5.46 20.10 -5.69
CA PHE A 207 -4.48 20.49 -6.71
C PHE A 207 -4.69 21.90 -7.27
N GLN A 208 -5.92 22.38 -7.33
CA GLN A 208 -6.24 23.71 -7.84
C GLN A 208 -5.89 24.79 -6.81
N SER A 209 -6.27 24.59 -5.54
CA SER A 209 -5.90 25.46 -4.43
C SER A 209 -4.38 25.48 -4.24
N LEU A 210 -3.71 24.32 -4.18
CA LEU A 210 -2.25 24.25 -4.09
C LEU A 210 -1.57 24.92 -5.29
N ALA A 211 -2.03 24.70 -6.52
CA ALA A 211 -1.46 25.36 -7.70
C ALA A 211 -1.63 26.88 -7.67
N ARG A 212 -2.73 27.40 -7.11
CA ARG A 212 -2.95 28.85 -6.93
C ARG A 212 -1.92 29.43 -5.97
N VAL A 213 -1.76 28.81 -4.80
CA VAL A 213 -0.79 29.23 -3.77
C VAL A 213 0.65 29.12 -4.27
N VAL A 214 1.01 28.03 -4.95
CA VAL A 214 2.35 27.87 -5.55
C VAL A 214 2.65 28.97 -6.57
N ARG A 215 1.64 29.43 -7.33
CA ARG A 215 1.84 30.43 -8.38
C ARG A 215 2.17 31.79 -7.80
N GLU A 216 1.38 32.27 -6.83
CA GLU A 216 1.50 33.61 -6.24
C GLU A 216 1.41 33.52 -4.69
N PRO A 217 2.40 32.90 -4.02
CA PRO A 217 2.29 32.55 -2.60
C PRO A 217 2.14 33.77 -1.71
N HIS A 218 2.96 34.82 -1.90
CA HIS A 218 2.86 36.06 -1.11
C HIS A 218 1.46 36.67 -1.19
N GLN A 219 0.89 36.73 -2.40
CA GLN A 219 -0.44 37.28 -2.62
C GLN A 219 -1.52 36.43 -1.93
N GLU A 220 -1.46 35.11 -2.08
CA GLU A 220 -2.47 34.19 -1.54
C GLU A 220 -2.46 34.15 0.00
N PHE A 221 -1.27 34.10 0.63
CA PHE A 221 -1.15 34.21 2.08
C PHE A 221 -1.62 35.58 2.59
N THR A 222 -1.21 36.68 1.96
CA THR A 222 -1.63 38.03 2.37
C THR A 222 -3.15 38.20 2.27
N ARG A 223 -3.76 37.73 1.17
CA ARG A 223 -5.22 37.79 0.98
C ARG A 223 -5.97 36.97 2.02
N PHE A 224 -5.44 35.82 2.42
CA PHE A 224 -6.05 34.97 3.41
C PHE A 224 -5.92 35.53 4.84
N LEU A 225 -4.77 36.12 5.19
CA LEU A 225 -4.49 36.65 6.52
C LEU A 225 -5.10 38.05 6.75
N TYR A 226 -5.27 38.83 5.67
CA TYR A 226 -5.84 40.19 5.71
C TYR A 226 -7.03 40.32 4.74
N PRO A 227 -8.10 39.51 4.88
CA PRO A 227 -9.22 39.51 3.94
C PRO A 227 -9.91 40.88 3.83
N GLN A 228 -9.93 41.66 4.92
CA GLN A 228 -10.52 43.01 4.97
C GLN A 228 -9.93 43.98 3.95
N CYS A 229 -8.67 43.81 3.54
CA CYS A 229 -8.04 44.67 2.53
C CYS A 229 -8.57 44.39 1.10
N PHE A 230 -9.29 43.28 0.89
CA PHE A 230 -9.70 42.81 -0.43
C PHE A 230 -11.22 42.72 -0.62
N ILE A 231 -12.02 43.00 0.42
CA ILE A 231 -13.48 43.03 0.32
C ILE A 231 -13.91 44.35 -0.35
N GLU A 232 -14.92 44.29 -1.22
CA GLU A 232 -15.59 45.46 -1.79
C GLU A 232 -16.76 45.81 -0.87
N ASP A 233 -16.55 46.72 0.08
CA ASP A 233 -17.63 47.34 0.85
C ASP A 233 -17.83 48.77 0.34
N ASP A 234 -19.08 49.11 -0.02
CA ASP A 234 -19.44 50.39 -0.66
C ASP A 234 -19.49 51.59 0.31
N GLU A 235 -19.29 51.37 1.62
CA GLU A 235 -19.51 52.40 2.66
C GLU A 235 -18.28 52.75 3.52
N GLY A 236 -17.07 52.23 3.22
CA GLY A 236 -15.86 52.47 4.02
C GLY A 236 -14.54 52.60 3.26
N GLU A 237 -13.55 53.26 3.87
CA GLU A 237 -12.18 53.37 3.35
C GLU A 237 -11.43 52.04 3.58
N LYS A 238 -10.93 51.42 2.50
CA LYS A 238 -10.27 50.11 2.58
C LYS A 238 -8.92 50.23 3.29
N PRO A 239 -8.60 49.36 4.25
CA PRO A 239 -7.27 49.32 4.85
C PRO A 239 -6.22 49.02 3.78
N ASP A 240 -5.05 49.67 3.87
CA ASP A 240 -3.91 49.37 2.98
C ASP A 240 -3.49 47.90 3.12
N VAL A 241 -3.07 47.30 2.00
CA VAL A 241 -2.53 45.93 1.99
C VAL A 241 -1.11 45.98 2.58
N PRO A 242 -0.80 45.22 3.64
CA PRO A 242 0.55 45.20 4.22
C PRO A 242 1.57 44.66 3.22
N GLY A 243 2.81 45.16 3.31
CA GLY A 243 3.92 44.62 2.53
C GLY A 243 4.29 43.21 2.99
N TRP A 244 4.86 42.39 2.10
CA TRP A 244 5.18 41.00 2.44
C TRP A 244 6.15 40.87 3.63
N ASP A 245 7.10 41.80 3.79
CA ASP A 245 8.01 41.83 4.95
C ASP A 245 7.27 41.92 6.30
N GLU A 246 6.19 42.70 6.35
CA GLU A 246 5.34 42.82 7.53
C GLU A 246 4.55 41.53 7.79
N VAL A 247 3.96 40.97 6.73
CA VAL A 247 3.22 39.70 6.79
C VAL A 247 4.12 38.56 7.26
N MET A 248 5.35 38.47 6.74
CA MET A 248 6.35 37.49 7.17
C MET A 248 6.68 37.62 8.65
N PHE A 249 6.92 38.85 9.11
CA PHE A 249 7.29 39.10 10.50
C PHE A 249 6.15 38.76 11.46
N GLU A 250 4.93 39.20 11.16
CA GLU A 250 3.76 39.01 12.02
C GLU A 250 3.35 37.53 12.12
N HIS A 251 3.38 36.81 11.00
CA HIS A 251 2.90 35.42 10.91
C HIS A 251 4.01 34.37 10.91
N ARG A 252 5.27 34.80 11.04
CA ARG A 252 6.48 33.95 11.02
C ARG A 252 6.55 33.08 9.76
N LEU A 253 6.30 33.69 8.61
CA LEU A 253 6.34 33.04 7.29
C LEU A 253 7.71 33.22 6.63
N THR A 254 8.01 32.39 5.65
CA THR A 254 9.23 32.50 4.85
C THR A 254 9.07 33.38 3.62
N ASP A 255 10.19 33.85 3.05
CA ASP A 255 10.16 34.45 1.71
C ASP A 255 10.07 33.36 0.64
N PHE A 256 8.85 33.05 0.24
CA PHE A 256 8.57 32.05 -0.79
C PHE A 256 9.15 32.41 -2.17
N GLU A 257 9.18 33.69 -2.55
CA GLU A 257 9.57 34.11 -3.89
C GLU A 257 11.09 34.18 -4.07
N GLU A 258 11.83 34.40 -2.98
CA GLU A 258 13.29 34.22 -2.96
C GLU A 258 13.68 32.74 -3.15
N ARG A 259 12.89 31.81 -2.59
CA ARG A 259 13.17 30.36 -2.65
C ARG A 259 12.94 29.73 -4.02
N LEU A 260 11.98 30.22 -4.81
CA LEU A 260 11.68 29.66 -6.13
C LEU A 260 11.31 30.74 -7.16
N PRO A 261 12.06 30.86 -8.27
CA PRO A 261 11.80 31.87 -9.30
C PRO A 261 10.38 31.78 -9.88
N LYS A 262 9.82 32.94 -10.24
CA LYS A 262 8.46 33.05 -10.82
C LYS A 262 8.24 32.13 -12.02
N THR A 263 9.23 31.96 -12.90
CA THR A 263 9.15 31.06 -14.06
C THR A 263 8.95 29.61 -13.65
N THR A 264 9.69 29.14 -12.64
CA THR A 264 9.59 27.77 -12.11
C THR A 264 8.31 27.57 -11.32
N ARG A 265 7.88 28.55 -10.52
CA ARG A 265 6.57 28.54 -9.84
C ARG A 265 5.41 28.41 -10.82
N ASN A 266 5.44 29.18 -11.91
CA ASN A 266 4.42 29.10 -12.96
C ASN A 266 4.39 27.74 -13.66
N ASP A 267 5.55 27.15 -13.95
CA ASP A 267 5.63 25.79 -14.51
C ASP A 267 5.07 24.76 -13.52
N LEU A 268 5.53 24.78 -12.27
CA LEU A 268 5.10 23.89 -11.20
C LEU A 268 3.59 23.98 -10.97
N ALA A 269 3.04 25.18 -10.81
CA ALA A 269 1.61 25.42 -10.63
C ALA A 269 0.78 24.87 -11.80
N ARG A 270 1.24 25.06 -13.04
CA ARG A 270 0.56 24.53 -14.22
C ARG A 270 0.54 23.00 -14.24
N ARG A 271 1.64 22.36 -13.82
CA ARG A 271 1.72 20.89 -13.74
C ARG A 271 0.85 20.33 -12.63
N LEU A 272 0.83 20.96 -11.46
CA LEU A 272 -0.06 20.60 -10.36
C LEU A 272 -1.53 20.74 -10.76
N ALA A 273 -1.91 21.86 -11.37
CA ALA A 273 -3.27 22.10 -11.84
C ALA A 273 -3.73 21.08 -12.92
N ALA A 274 -2.81 20.46 -13.67
CA ALA A 274 -3.19 19.44 -14.64
C ALA A 274 -3.86 18.22 -13.97
N PHE A 275 -3.54 17.93 -12.71
CA PHE A 275 -4.15 16.83 -11.95
C PHE A 275 -5.57 17.12 -11.44
N SER A 276 -6.01 18.39 -11.47
CA SER A 276 -7.41 18.74 -11.16
C SER A 276 -8.35 18.55 -12.36
N SER A 277 -7.87 17.94 -13.45
CA SER A 277 -8.64 17.76 -14.69
C SER A 277 -8.42 16.40 -15.33
N GLY A 278 -9.42 15.93 -16.09
CA GLY A 278 -9.35 14.70 -16.87
C GLY A 278 -9.31 13.42 -16.03
N VAL A 279 -8.77 12.34 -16.62
CA VAL A 279 -8.71 11.01 -15.99
C VAL A 279 -7.84 11.01 -14.73
N ASN A 280 -6.82 11.87 -14.69
CA ASN A 280 -5.92 11.97 -13.55
C ASN A 280 -6.64 12.41 -12.28
N GLN A 281 -7.65 13.30 -12.37
CA GLN A 281 -8.44 13.73 -11.22
C GLN A 281 -9.09 12.53 -10.51
N LEU A 282 -9.59 11.57 -11.29
CA LEU A 282 -10.23 10.35 -10.75
C LEU A 282 -9.26 9.50 -9.91
N LEU A 283 -7.94 9.61 -10.13
CA LEU A 283 -6.97 8.85 -9.34
C LEU A 283 -6.92 9.34 -7.89
N PHE A 284 -7.17 10.63 -7.68
CA PHE A 284 -7.00 11.28 -6.38
C PHE A 284 -8.33 11.53 -5.67
N SER A 285 -9.44 11.65 -6.40
CA SER A 285 -10.75 11.99 -5.81
C SER A 285 -11.81 10.89 -5.91
N ASN A 286 -11.68 9.91 -6.80
CA ASN A 286 -12.76 8.95 -7.06
C ASN A 286 -12.53 7.61 -6.35
N GLY A 287 -13.21 7.44 -5.22
CA GLY A 287 -13.25 6.18 -4.48
C GLY A 287 -13.03 6.38 -2.99
N VAL A 288 -12.72 5.29 -2.31
CA VAL A 288 -12.29 5.34 -0.92
C VAL A 288 -10.80 5.68 -0.91
N PRO A 289 -10.35 6.67 -0.12
CA PRO A 289 -8.92 6.94 0.04
C PRO A 289 -8.19 5.72 0.59
N ILE A 290 -6.96 5.47 0.13
CA ILE A 290 -6.11 4.44 0.72
C ILE A 290 -5.98 4.67 2.23
N ASP A 291 -6.28 3.61 2.97
CA ASP A 291 -6.18 3.57 4.42
C ASP A 291 -5.73 2.16 4.83
N ILE A 292 -4.62 2.09 5.58
CA ILE A 292 -4.02 0.83 6.00
C ILE A 292 -4.90 0.14 7.03
N ASP A 293 -5.54 0.88 7.93
CA ASP A 293 -6.41 0.31 8.96
C ASP A 293 -7.59 -0.41 8.32
N SER A 294 -8.22 0.24 7.33
CA SER A 294 -9.27 -0.36 6.51
C SER A 294 -8.83 -1.64 5.77
N PHE A 295 -7.54 -1.80 5.43
CA PHE A 295 -7.03 -3.01 4.78
C PHE A 295 -6.75 -4.15 5.76
N VAL A 296 -6.49 -3.85 7.03
CA VAL A 296 -6.22 -4.85 8.07
C VAL A 296 -7.52 -5.32 8.73
N GLU A 297 -8.53 -4.45 8.83
CA GLU A 297 -9.80 -4.77 9.46
C GLU A 297 -10.74 -5.58 8.54
N PRO A 298 -11.25 -6.74 8.99
CA PRO A 298 -12.23 -7.51 8.24
C PRO A 298 -13.62 -6.89 8.28
N ALA A 299 -14.30 -6.88 7.15
CA ALA A 299 -15.68 -6.38 7.05
C ALA A 299 -16.66 -7.42 7.60
N ILE A 300 -16.25 -8.69 7.56
CA ILE A 300 -16.97 -9.82 8.16
C ILE A 300 -16.14 -10.33 9.34
N PRO A 301 -16.63 -10.23 10.59
CA PRO A 301 -15.89 -10.69 11.76
C PRO A 301 -15.37 -12.12 11.61
N GLY A 302 -14.09 -12.32 11.92
CA GLY A 302 -13.41 -13.62 11.84
C GLY A 302 -12.83 -13.97 10.46
N LYS A 303 -13.04 -13.12 9.44
CA LYS A 303 -12.36 -13.27 8.14
C LYS A 303 -10.99 -12.60 8.14
N ILE A 304 -10.17 -12.95 7.15
CA ILE A 304 -8.84 -12.41 6.89
C ILE A 304 -8.86 -11.64 5.57
N PRO A 305 -8.67 -10.31 5.59
CA PRO A 305 -8.65 -9.48 4.39
C PRO A 305 -7.50 -9.80 3.43
N LEU A 306 -7.85 -10.05 2.17
CA LEU A 306 -6.93 -10.13 1.04
C LEU A 306 -7.26 -8.99 0.07
N ASN A 307 -6.58 -7.86 0.23
CA ASN A 307 -6.76 -6.66 -0.55
C ASN A 307 -5.89 -6.72 -1.80
N ILE A 308 -6.52 -6.77 -2.97
CA ILE A 308 -5.85 -6.82 -4.27
C ILE A 308 -6.11 -5.49 -4.99
N VAL A 309 -5.07 -4.67 -5.11
CA VAL A 309 -5.10 -3.44 -5.93
C VAL A 309 -4.75 -3.81 -7.36
N TYR A 310 -5.78 -3.87 -8.19
CA TYR A 310 -5.69 -4.27 -9.59
C TYR A 310 -5.38 -3.04 -10.47
N LEU A 311 -4.13 -2.91 -10.92
CA LEU A 311 -3.67 -1.70 -11.62
C LEU A 311 -3.81 -1.77 -13.15
N ASN A 312 -4.25 -2.89 -13.71
CA ASN A 312 -4.49 -3.01 -15.16
C ASN A 312 -5.62 -2.08 -15.64
N THR A 313 -6.36 -1.43 -14.73
CA THR A 313 -7.36 -0.39 -15.05
C THR A 313 -6.76 0.99 -15.32
N ILE A 314 -5.47 1.19 -15.03
CA ILE A 314 -4.76 2.47 -15.18
C ILE A 314 -4.13 2.62 -16.59
N GLN A 315 -4.16 1.56 -17.41
CA GLN A 315 -3.71 1.59 -18.81
C GLN A 315 -4.63 2.43 -19.71
#